data_AF-A0A7S0FIJ5-F1
#
_entry.id   AF-A0A7S0FIJ5-F1
#
_cell.length_a   1.000
_cell.length_b   1.000
_cell.length_c   1.000
_cell.angle_alpha   90.00
_cell.angle_beta   90.00
_cell.angle_gamma   90.00
#
_symmetry.space_group_name_H-M   'P 1'
#
loop_
_entity.id
_entity.type
_entity.pdbx_description
1 polymer ?
#
loop_
_entity_poly.entity_id
_entity_poly.type
_entity_poly.pdbx_seq_one_letter_code
_entity_poly.pdbx_strand_id
1 'polypeptide(L)'
;WSPQAWSAKQNQDGEWMQMDLGHVTPVAGIVTQGRANDGCQEQRVTKFKVAHSDDGESFTELGDVFTGNEEVASKVVNRFEVTVRARYIRLIAQEWKSH
;
A
#
# COMPACT_ATOMS: atom_id res chain seq x y z
N TRP A 1 -4.71 -15.25 7.60
CA TRP A 1 -5.85 -14.31 7.61
C TRP A 1 -5.59 -13.37 8.77
N SER A 2 -5.19 -12.13 8.48
CA SER A 2 -4.91 -11.14 9.54
C SER A 2 -6.21 -10.42 9.89
N PRO A 3 -6.60 -10.33 11.18
CA PRO A 3 -7.76 -9.56 11.62
C PRO A 3 -7.53 -8.03 11.61
N GLN A 4 -6.33 -7.57 11.26
CA GLN A 4 -5.94 -6.16 11.29
C GLN A 4 -5.77 -5.64 9.87
N ALA A 5 -6.58 -4.64 9.51
CA ALA A 5 -6.32 -3.78 8.36
C ALA A 5 -5.45 -2.61 8.82
N TRP A 6 -4.53 -2.15 7.97
CA TRP A 6 -3.76 -0.95 8.27
C TRP A 6 -4.68 0.27 8.19
N SER A 7 -4.63 1.10 9.21
CA SER A 7 -5.21 2.45 9.25
C SER A 7 -4.08 3.40 9.63
N ALA A 8 -3.91 4.48 8.85
CA ALA A 8 -3.00 5.54 9.23
C ALA A 8 -3.38 6.06 10.62
N LYS A 9 -2.37 6.38 11.44
CA LYS A 9 -2.60 6.84 12.82
C LYS A 9 -3.08 8.29 12.85
N GLN A 10 -2.71 9.08 11.84
CA GLN A 10 -3.19 10.44 11.64
C GLN A 10 -3.57 10.65 10.17
N ASN A 11 -4.46 11.61 9.94
CA ASN A 11 -5.00 11.92 8.62
C ASN A 11 -4.12 12.95 7.90
N GLN A 12 -2.81 12.70 7.82
CA GLN A 12 -1.84 13.62 7.23
C GLN A 12 -1.25 13.04 5.94
N ASP A 13 -0.97 13.92 4.97
CA ASP A 13 -0.21 13.57 3.77
C ASP A 13 1.16 13.01 4.17
N GLY A 14 1.53 11.87 3.57
CA GLY A 14 2.82 11.23 3.78
C GLY A 14 2.84 10.11 4.82
N GLU A 15 1.70 9.74 5.40
CA GLU A 15 1.57 8.50 6.17
C GLU A 15 1.83 7.29 5.27
N TRP A 16 2.65 6.36 5.77
CA TRP A 16 3.06 5.18 5.01
C TRP A 16 2.97 3.90 5.82
N MET A 17 2.73 2.80 5.11
CA MET A 17 2.92 1.45 5.62
C MET A 17 4.18 0.86 4.98
N GLN A 18 5.14 0.44 5.81
CA GLN A 18 6.36 -0.20 5.33
C GLN A 18 6.30 -1.71 5.55
N MET A 19 6.75 -2.44 4.54
CA MET A 19 6.93 -3.89 4.56
C MET A 19 8.42 -4.19 4.39
N ASP A 20 9.02 -4.91 5.33
CA ASP A 20 10.37 -5.49 5.21
C ASP A 20 10.24 -6.93 4.70
N LEU A 21 10.82 -7.22 3.53
CA LEU A 21 10.85 -8.54 2.91
C LEU A 21 11.97 -9.44 3.47
N GLY A 22 12.83 -8.89 4.33
CA GLY A 22 13.98 -9.55 4.97
C GLY A 22 15.25 -9.59 4.12
N HIS A 23 15.11 -9.65 2.79
CA HIS A 23 16.22 -9.61 1.83
C HIS A 23 15.76 -9.00 0.50
N VAL A 24 16.73 -8.53 -0.30
CA VAL A 24 16.47 -7.90 -1.61
C VAL A 24 15.80 -8.92 -2.54
N THR A 25 14.54 -8.67 -2.85
CA THR A 25 13.65 -9.58 -3.57
C THR A 25 13.04 -8.86 -4.77
N PRO A 26 12.86 -9.53 -5.92
CA PRO A 26 12.09 -8.96 -7.03
C PRO A 26 10.61 -8.83 -6.67
N VAL A 27 10.09 -7.61 -6.75
CA VAL A 27 8.70 -7.23 -6.49
C VAL A 27 8.06 -6.79 -7.80
N ALA A 28 7.05 -7.53 -8.26
CA ALA A 28 6.36 -7.27 -9.53
C ALA A 28 5.08 -6.44 -9.38
N GLY A 29 4.65 -6.17 -8.14
CA GLY A 29 3.43 -5.45 -7.87
C GLY A 29 2.92 -5.65 -6.46
N ILE A 30 1.77 -5.05 -6.18
CA ILE A 30 1.11 -5.04 -4.88
C ILE A 30 -0.33 -5.49 -5.05
N VAL A 31 -0.79 -6.32 -4.11
CA VAL A 31 -2.18 -6.74 -4.02
C VAL A 31 -2.78 -6.11 -2.77
N THR A 32 -3.80 -5.28 -2.95
CA THR A 32 -4.56 -4.67 -1.85
C THR A 32 -5.91 -5.37 -1.72
N GLN A 33 -6.33 -5.63 -0.49
CA GLN A 33 -7.61 -6.30 -0.21
C GLN A 33 -8.38 -5.52 0.86
N GLY A 34 -9.65 -5.25 0.58
CA GLY A 34 -10.58 -4.66 1.54
C GLY A 34 -10.93 -5.62 2.67
N ARG A 35 -11.36 -5.09 3.82
CA ARG A 35 -11.73 -5.90 5.00
C ARG A 35 -13.06 -6.61 4.73
N ALA A 36 -13.04 -7.95 4.81
CA ALA A 36 -14.26 -8.76 4.77
C ALA A 36 -14.96 -8.68 6.14
N ASN A 37 -16.15 -8.10 6.17
CA ASN A 37 -17.09 -8.04 7.31
C ASN A 37 -16.67 -7.16 8.51
N ASP A 38 -17.18 -5.94 8.50
CA ASP A 38 -17.90 -5.31 9.62
C ASP A 38 -18.51 -4.03 9.05
N GLY A 39 -19.64 -3.57 9.56
CA GLY A 39 -20.35 -2.37 9.09
C GLY A 39 -19.58 -1.03 9.15
N CYS A 40 -18.25 -1.04 9.24
CA CYS A 40 -17.35 0.10 9.14
C CYS A 40 -16.97 0.33 7.67
N GLN A 41 -17.93 0.80 6.87
CA GLN A 41 -17.79 1.00 5.42
C GLN A 41 -16.92 2.19 5.00
N GLU A 42 -16.23 2.86 5.92
CA GLU A 42 -15.91 4.25 5.64
C GLU A 42 -14.42 4.51 5.43
N GLN A 43 -13.49 3.91 6.18
CA GLN A 43 -12.08 4.27 6.08
C GLN A 43 -11.29 3.36 5.12
N ARG A 44 -10.81 3.91 4.01
CA ARG A 44 -9.96 3.19 3.05
C ARG A 44 -9.06 4.12 2.26
N VAL A 45 -7.87 3.63 1.91
CA VAL A 45 -6.97 4.31 0.97
C VAL A 45 -7.49 4.08 -0.45
N THR A 46 -7.87 5.15 -1.14
CA THR A 46 -8.37 5.13 -2.53
C THR A 46 -7.25 5.34 -3.52
N LYS A 47 -6.21 6.09 -3.16
CA LYS A 47 -5.00 6.26 -3.97
C LYS A 47 -3.75 6.19 -3.10
N PHE A 48 -2.72 5.55 -3.63
CA PHE A 48 -1.43 5.45 -2.97
C PHE A 48 -0.31 5.46 -4.00
N LYS A 49 0.86 5.93 -3.56
CA LYS A 49 2.12 5.73 -4.25
C LYS A 49 2.88 4.58 -3.61
N VAL A 50 3.81 4.02 -4.37
CA VAL A 50 4.72 3.00 -3.85
C VAL A 50 6.11 3.55 -3.86
N ALA A 51 6.85 3.37 -2.78
CA ALA A 51 8.28 3.61 -2.77
C ALA A 51 9.04 2.34 -2.36
N HIS A 52 10.26 2.18 -2.84
CA HIS A 52 11.07 1.00 -2.57
C HIS A 52 12.47 1.39 -2.10
N SER A 53 13.10 0.49 -1.35
CA SER A 53 14.43 0.69 -0.79
C SER A 53 15.15 -0.63 -0.55
N ASP A 54 16.48 -0.61 -0.61
CA ASP A 54 17.34 -1.75 -0.25
C ASP A 54 17.88 -1.65 1.19
N ASP A 55 18.01 -0.42 1.71
CA ASP A 55 18.63 -0.11 3.01
C ASP A 55 17.62 0.28 4.10
N GLY A 56 16.40 0.66 3.71
CA GLY A 56 15.36 1.13 4.63
C GLY A 56 15.51 2.60 5.05
N GLU A 57 16.47 3.32 4.46
CA GLU A 57 16.75 4.74 4.71
C GLU A 57 16.41 5.59 3.49
N SER A 58 16.91 5.19 2.32
CA SER A 58 16.71 5.90 1.04
C SER A 58 15.62 5.22 0.23
N PHE A 59 14.53 5.95 -0.05
CA PHE A 59 13.39 5.41 -0.79
C PHE A 59 13.24 6.08 -2.16
N THR A 60 13.01 5.26 -3.17
CA THR A 60 12.70 5.70 -4.53
C THR A 60 11.21 5.46 -4.80
N GLU A 61 10.46 6.51 -5.12
CA GLU A 61 9.05 6.38 -5.54
C GLU A 61 8.97 5.71 -6.91
N LEU A 62 8.09 4.73 -7.05
CA LEU A 62 7.56 4.30 -8.33
C LEU A 62 6.62 5.40 -8.81
N GLY A 63 6.90 5.94 -9.99
CA GLY A 63 6.26 7.17 -10.49
C GLY A 63 4.75 7.10 -10.66
N ASP A 64 4.18 5.89 -10.62
CA ASP A 64 2.76 5.66 -10.82
C ASP A 64 1.96 5.85 -9.53
N VAL A 65 0.83 6.54 -9.64
CA VAL A 65 -0.22 6.56 -8.61
C VAL A 65 -1.10 5.34 -8.82
N PHE A 66 -1.15 4.46 -7.84
CA PHE A 66 -1.94 3.24 -7.89
C PHE A 66 -3.32 3.46 -7.27
N THR A 67 -4.34 2.89 -7.92
CA THR A 67 -5.70 2.90 -7.42
C THR A 67 -5.89 1.78 -6.40
N GLY A 68 -6.40 2.14 -5.22
CA GLY A 68 -6.77 1.23 -4.16
C GLY A 68 -8.15 0.59 -4.40
N ASN A 69 -8.77 0.11 -3.32
CA ASN A 69 -9.99 -0.67 -3.40
C ASN A 69 -11.24 0.23 -3.47
N GLU A 70 -11.87 0.30 -4.64
CA GLU A 70 -13.18 0.96 -4.83
C GLU A 70 -14.36 0.12 -4.30
N GLU A 71 -14.17 -1.18 -4.08
CA GLU A 71 -15.18 -2.10 -3.56
C GLU A 71 -14.68 -2.81 -2.28
N VAL A 72 -15.57 -2.98 -1.29
CA VAL A 72 -15.23 -3.36 0.10
C VAL A 72 -14.66 -4.78 0.23
N ALA A 73 -14.80 -5.62 -0.80
CA ALA A 73 -14.39 -7.03 -0.75
C ALA A 73 -13.57 -7.52 -1.96
N SER A 74 -13.23 -6.65 -2.92
CA SER A 74 -12.45 -7.07 -4.09
C SER A 74 -10.96 -7.08 -3.78
N LYS A 75 -10.20 -8.01 -4.40
CA LYS A 75 -8.74 -7.92 -4.46
C LYS A 75 -8.38 -7.02 -5.63
N VAL A 76 -7.59 -5.97 -5.40
CA VAL A 76 -7.05 -5.12 -6.46
C VAL A 76 -5.58 -5.47 -6.63
N VAL A 77 -5.20 -5.83 -7.85
CA VAL A 77 -3.82 -6.19 -8.21
C VAL A 77 -3.23 -5.04 -8.99
N ASN A 78 -2.26 -4.35 -8.39
CA ASN A 78 -1.49 -3.28 -9.00
C ASN A 78 -0.13 -3.83 -9.42
N ARG A 79 0.06 -4.10 -10.72
CA ARG A 79 1.34 -4.54 -11.26
C ARG A 79 2.20 -3.33 -11.59
N PHE A 80 3.50 -3.45 -11.32
CA PHE A 80 4.46 -2.44 -11.75
C PHE A 80 4.79 -2.66 -13.22
N GLU A 81 5.05 -1.59 -13.97
CA GLU A 81 5.49 -1.69 -15.36
C GLU A 81 6.81 -2.46 -15.47
N VAL A 82 7.68 -2.30 -14.47
CA VAL A 82 8.97 -2.99 -14.36
C VAL A 82 9.07 -3.64 -12.98
N THR A 83 9.57 -4.87 -12.93
CA THR A 83 9.86 -5.54 -11.64
C THR A 83 11.00 -4.84 -10.94
N VAL A 84 10.79 -4.51 -9.67
CA VAL A 84 11.74 -3.74 -8.86
C VAL A 84 12.44 -4.68 -7.90
N ARG A 85 13.76 -4.59 -7.76
CA ARG A 85 14.45 -5.28 -6.67
C ARG A 85 14.49 -4.37 -5.46
N ALA A 86 13.94 -4.86 -4.34
CA ALA A 86 13.86 -4.11 -3.11
C ALA A 86 13.86 -5.05 -1.91
N ARG A 87 14.33 -4.57 -0.76
CA ARG A 87 14.08 -5.21 0.54
C ARG A 87 12.88 -4.59 1.24
N TYR A 88 12.71 -3.28 1.13
CA TYR A 88 11.65 -2.52 1.77
C TYR A 88 10.70 -1.95 0.74
N ILE A 89 9.41 -2.06 1.00
CA ILE A 89 8.35 -1.43 0.20
C ILE A 89 7.51 -0.54 1.12
N ARG A 90 7.29 0.71 0.71
CA ARG A 90 6.37 1.65 1.37
C ARG A 90 5.15 1.87 0.49
N LEU A 91 3.97 1.70 1.08
CA LEU A 91 2.73 2.24 0.55
C LEU A 91 2.53 3.62 1.16
N ILE A 92 2.70 4.66 0.34
CA ILE A 92 2.51 6.04 0.75
C ILE A 92 1.10 6.41 0.36
N ALA A 93 0.29 6.63 1.38
CA ALA A 93 -1.11 6.89 1.20
C ALA A 93 -1.23 8.32 0.57
N GLN A 94 -2.13 8.53 -0.40
CA GLN A 94 -2.37 9.84 -1.04
C GLN A 94 -3.81 10.35 -0.88
N GLU A 95 -4.80 9.46 -0.97
CA GLU A 95 -6.21 9.83 -0.76
C GLU A 95 -6.93 8.75 0.05
N TRP A 96 -7.85 9.20 0.90
CA TRP A 96 -8.70 8.36 1.75
C TRP A 96 -10.17 8.66 1.51
N LYS A 97 -11.01 7.64 1.62
CA LYS A 97 -12.45 7.81 1.83
C LYS A 97 -12.73 7.73 3.33
N SER A 98 -13.64 8.60 3.80
CA SER A 98 -14.09 8.88 5.18
C SER A 98 -13.02 8.76 6.27
N HIS A 99 -12.72 9.88 6.92
CA HIS A 99 -12.08 9.91 8.22
C HIS A 99 -13.04 10.50 9.25
#